data_AF-A0A5J4PXT3-F1
#
_entry.id   AF-A0A5J4PXT3-F1
#
_cell.length_a   1.000
_cell.length_b   1.000
_cell.length_c   1.000
_cell.angle_alpha   90.00
_cell.angle_beta   90.00
_cell.angle_gamma   90.00
#
_symmetry.space_group_name_H-M   'P 1'
#
loop_
_entity.id
_entity.type
_entity.pdbx_description
1 polymer ?
#
loop_
_entity_poly.entity_id
_entity_poly.type
_entity_poly.pdbx_seq_one_letter_code
_entity_poly.pdbx_strand_id
1 'polypeptide(L)'
;EKVNINTVSFPTTFTRPILNSEKANYKGGQGQGNNKSRTNSPNTHSKKPVIKQEVSEEDITKQVKETLSRLTTKGKTKTSKYRKEKRETAFNRQQELESQEMEESKVLKLTEFVTANELASMMDVSVNQVIATCMSIGLMVSINQRLDAETINLVAEEFGFKTEYISAEVSQAIIEENDDVNDLRPRAPIVTIMGHVDHGKTSLLDYIRKANVIAGEAGGITQHIGAYNVKLEDGRRITFLDTPGHEAFTAMRARGAKVTDIAIIIVAADDNVMPQTKEAINHAMAAGVPIIFAINKIDKPNANPEKIKEELATMNFLVEEWGGKYQSQDISAKQGIGVKELLEKILLEAEMLDLKANPDRNATGSIIESSLDKGRGYVATILVSNGTLKMGDIVLAGINYGRIKAMFNERNQRIKKATPSEPVLILGLNGAPTAGDTFHVIETEQEAREITNKREQLQREQGLRTQKILTLDELGRRIALGNFK
;
A
#
# COMPACT_ATOMS: atom_id res chain seq x y z
N GLU A 1 33.06 -43.25 5.80
CA GLU A 1 34.22 -42.40 5.46
C GLU A 1 33.75 -40.99 5.12
N LYS A 2 34.48 -39.98 5.60
CA LYS A 2 34.16 -38.56 5.38
C LYS A 2 34.42 -38.20 3.92
N VAL A 3 33.41 -37.69 3.20
CA VAL A 3 33.61 -37.13 1.85
C VAL A 3 33.78 -35.62 1.96
N ASN A 4 34.95 -35.19 1.51
CA ASN A 4 35.44 -33.83 1.39
C ASN A 4 34.55 -33.00 0.44
N ILE A 5 34.07 -31.86 0.93
CA ILE A 5 33.38 -30.85 0.15
C ILE A 5 34.44 -29.89 -0.38
N ASN A 6 35.11 -30.25 -1.47
CA ASN A 6 35.97 -29.34 -2.24
C ASN A 6 36.28 -29.98 -3.59
N THR A 7 35.41 -29.80 -4.57
CA THR A 7 35.69 -29.82 -6.02
C THR A 7 34.39 -29.76 -6.82
N VAL A 8 33.82 -28.57 -7.01
CA VAL A 8 33.05 -28.26 -8.22
C VAL A 8 33.38 -26.83 -8.64
N SER A 9 34.13 -26.72 -9.73
CA SER A 9 34.50 -25.50 -10.43
C SER A 9 33.32 -24.94 -11.23
N PHE A 10 32.98 -23.67 -11.02
CA PHE A 10 32.07 -22.91 -11.90
C PHE A 10 32.88 -22.00 -12.83
N PRO A 11 32.58 -21.96 -14.15
CA PRO A 11 33.15 -20.96 -15.05
C PRO A 11 32.49 -19.61 -14.80
N THR A 12 33.30 -18.63 -14.40
CA THR A 12 32.92 -17.22 -14.28
C THR A 12 32.94 -16.57 -15.66
N THR A 13 31.76 -16.17 -16.16
CA THR A 13 31.68 -15.28 -17.32
C THR A 13 30.49 -14.35 -17.16
N PHE A 14 30.69 -13.22 -16.48
CA PHE A 14 29.90 -12.01 -16.67
C PHE A 14 30.77 -10.78 -16.43
N THR A 15 31.08 -10.12 -17.55
CA THR A 15 31.84 -8.90 -17.71
C THR A 15 31.02 -7.68 -17.27
N ARG A 16 31.63 -6.79 -16.47
CA ARG A 16 31.09 -5.47 -16.13
C ARG A 16 31.32 -4.48 -17.29
N PRO A 17 30.40 -3.55 -17.59
CA PRO A 17 30.67 -2.49 -18.56
C PRO A 17 31.51 -1.37 -17.92
N ILE A 18 32.58 -1.00 -18.61
CA ILE A 18 33.46 0.14 -18.33
C ILE A 18 33.06 1.25 -19.31
N LEU A 19 32.68 2.43 -18.79
CA LEU A 19 32.47 3.64 -19.58
C LEU A 19 33.83 4.28 -19.88
N ASN A 20 34.37 4.01 -21.06
CA ASN A 20 35.48 4.76 -21.65
C ASN A 20 34.93 5.90 -22.52
N SER A 21 35.44 7.10 -22.26
CA SER A 21 35.16 8.31 -23.03
C SER A 21 36.12 8.39 -24.22
N GLU A 22 35.62 8.09 -25.42
CA GLU A 22 36.35 8.35 -26.66
C GLU A 22 35.93 9.68 -27.30
N LYS A 23 36.97 10.47 -27.59
CA LYS A 23 36.96 11.68 -28.39
C LYS A 23 36.55 11.35 -29.83
N ALA A 24 35.61 12.10 -30.38
CA ALA A 24 35.42 12.22 -31.82
C ALA A 24 35.50 13.70 -32.25
N ASN A 25 36.53 13.98 -33.04
CA ASN A 25 36.73 15.21 -33.81
C ASN A 25 35.62 15.40 -34.84
N TYR A 26 35.07 16.61 -34.95
CA TYR A 26 34.55 17.12 -36.22
C TYR A 26 34.99 18.57 -36.45
N LYS A 27 35.55 18.80 -37.64
CA LYS A 27 36.03 20.07 -38.19
C LYS A 27 34.88 20.93 -38.73
N GLY A 28 35.12 22.25 -38.74
CA GLY A 28 34.42 23.27 -39.51
C GLY A 28 34.03 24.43 -38.58
N GLY A 29 34.28 25.71 -38.85
CA GLY A 29 34.74 26.47 -40.01
C GLY A 29 34.55 27.95 -39.63
N GLN A 30 35.34 28.82 -40.24
CA GLN A 30 35.56 30.23 -39.89
C GLN A 30 34.30 31.12 -39.75
N GLY A 31 34.39 32.15 -38.91
CA GLY A 31 33.49 33.31 -38.92
C GLY A 31 33.87 34.37 -37.89
N GLN A 32 34.44 35.47 -38.36
CA GLN A 32 35.03 36.62 -37.65
C GLN A 32 34.18 37.29 -36.57
N GLY A 33 34.82 37.75 -35.48
CA GLY A 33 34.29 38.73 -34.52
C GLY A 33 35.42 39.53 -33.89
N ASN A 34 35.40 40.84 -34.13
CA ASN A 34 36.49 41.80 -33.93
C ASN A 34 36.86 42.11 -32.47
N ASN A 35 38.16 42.32 -32.28
CA ASN A 35 38.88 42.88 -31.12
C ASN A 35 38.35 44.25 -30.65
N LYS A 36 38.38 44.49 -29.33
CA LYS A 36 39.41 45.37 -28.73
C LYS A 36 39.43 45.35 -27.19
N SER A 37 40.56 44.88 -26.71
CA SER A 37 41.12 45.00 -25.37
C SER A 37 41.68 46.40 -25.09
N ARG A 38 41.87 46.73 -23.79
CA ARG A 38 43.11 47.27 -23.18
C ARG A 38 42.84 47.64 -21.71
N THR A 39 43.25 46.80 -20.76
CA THR A 39 44.55 46.77 -20.04
C THR A 39 44.75 47.89 -19.01
N ASN A 40 44.76 47.45 -17.76
CA ASN A 40 45.27 48.11 -16.55
C ASN A 40 46.76 48.43 -16.64
N SER A 41 47.18 49.52 -15.99
CA SER A 41 48.33 49.49 -15.07
C SER A 41 48.33 50.69 -14.11
N PRO A 42 48.96 50.58 -12.92
CA PRO A 42 48.64 51.39 -11.73
C PRO A 42 49.71 52.44 -11.39
N ASN A 43 49.39 53.42 -10.52
CA ASN A 43 50.37 53.93 -9.55
C ASN A 43 49.78 54.70 -8.36
N THR A 44 50.48 54.57 -7.23
CA THR A 44 50.26 55.12 -5.89
C THR A 44 50.78 56.55 -5.70
N HIS A 45 50.12 57.38 -4.88
CA HIS A 45 50.80 58.22 -3.86
C HIS A 45 49.85 58.89 -2.84
N SER A 46 50.42 59.24 -1.69
CA SER A 46 49.78 59.57 -0.41
C SER A 46 49.73 61.07 -0.05
N LYS A 47 48.63 61.48 0.61
CA LYS A 47 48.39 62.51 1.66
C LYS A 47 49.03 63.92 1.60
N LYS A 48 48.16 64.94 1.80
CA LYS A 48 48.34 66.07 2.77
C LYS A 48 47.00 66.44 3.43
N PRO A 49 46.97 66.91 4.70
CA PRO A 49 45.74 67.25 5.43
C PRO A 49 45.29 68.70 5.19
N VAL A 50 43.97 68.95 5.26
CA VAL A 50 43.34 70.27 5.13
C VAL A 50 43.13 70.87 6.54
N ILE A 51 43.56 72.12 6.73
CA ILE A 51 43.37 72.92 7.95
C ILE A 51 41.92 73.46 7.96
N LYS A 52 41.19 73.24 9.06
CA LYS A 52 39.83 73.77 9.28
C LYS A 52 39.90 75.26 9.67
N GLN A 53 39.05 76.07 9.05
CA GLN A 53 38.71 77.41 9.52
C GLN A 53 37.26 77.34 10.03
N GLU A 54 37.06 77.61 11.32
CA GLU A 54 35.76 77.49 11.97
C GLU A 54 34.81 78.60 11.50
N VAL A 55 33.69 78.19 10.91
CA VAL A 55 32.55 79.06 10.59
C VAL A 55 31.53 78.86 11.71
N SER A 56 31.01 79.96 12.24
CA SER A 56 30.03 80.03 13.33
C SER A 56 28.82 79.11 13.13
N GLU A 57 28.42 78.39 14.19
CA GLU A 57 27.29 77.45 14.23
C GLU A 57 25.93 78.11 13.90
N GLU A 58 25.81 79.42 14.09
CA GLU A 58 24.59 80.18 13.76
C GLU A 58 24.38 80.39 12.26
N ASP A 59 25.46 80.44 11.46
CA ASP A 59 25.37 80.56 10.00
C ASP A 59 25.15 79.20 9.32
N ILE A 60 25.62 78.12 9.95
CA ILE A 60 25.35 76.74 9.52
C ILE A 60 23.87 76.42 9.72
N THR A 61 23.27 76.80 10.86
CA THR A 61 21.84 76.53 11.10
C THR A 61 20.92 77.34 10.19
N LYS A 62 21.26 78.59 9.89
CA LYS A 62 20.52 79.41 8.91
C LYS A 62 20.67 78.89 7.48
N GLN A 63 21.88 78.52 7.05
CA GLN A 63 22.08 77.91 5.73
C GLN A 63 21.41 76.54 5.62
N VAL A 64 21.45 75.68 6.66
CA VAL A 64 20.78 74.37 6.64
C VAL A 64 19.26 74.53 6.60
N LYS A 65 18.68 75.50 7.33
CA LYS A 65 17.24 75.81 7.31
C LYS A 65 16.79 76.43 5.98
N GLU A 66 17.62 77.27 5.37
CA GLU A 66 17.36 77.84 4.03
C GLU A 66 17.54 76.81 2.91
N THR A 67 18.47 75.87 3.07
CA THR A 67 18.69 74.76 2.12
C THR A 67 17.56 73.73 2.22
N LEU A 68 17.06 73.44 3.43
CA LEU A 68 15.90 72.59 3.66
C LEU A 68 14.60 73.22 3.12
N SER A 69 14.40 74.53 3.26
CA SER A 69 13.20 75.21 2.73
C SER A 69 13.22 75.39 1.20
N ARG A 70 14.40 75.51 0.57
CA ARG A 70 14.54 75.47 -0.90
C ARG A 70 14.38 74.07 -1.49
N LEU A 71 14.65 73.00 -0.73
CA LEU A 71 14.45 71.61 -1.15
C LEU A 71 12.99 71.13 -1.03
N THR A 72 12.19 71.71 -0.14
CA THR A 72 10.77 71.34 0.02
C THR A 72 9.82 72.02 -0.98
N THR A 73 10.25 73.11 -1.62
CA THR A 73 9.37 73.97 -2.45
C THR A 73 9.54 73.81 -3.97
N LYS A 74 10.30 72.80 -4.45
CA LYS A 74 10.27 72.40 -5.87
C LYS A 74 9.28 71.26 -6.08
N GLY A 75 8.15 71.59 -6.71
CA GLY A 75 7.09 70.65 -7.06
C GLY A 75 7.63 69.39 -7.73
N LYS A 76 7.47 68.25 -7.06
CA LYS A 76 7.86 66.94 -7.58
C LYS A 76 7.05 66.67 -8.86
N THR A 77 7.74 66.52 -9.99
CA THR A 77 7.14 66.17 -11.29
C THR A 77 6.31 64.89 -11.18
N LYS A 78 5.15 64.85 -11.84
CA LYS A 78 4.17 63.73 -11.79
C LYS A 78 4.82 62.35 -12.01
N THR A 79 5.87 62.27 -12.83
CA THR A 79 6.63 61.05 -13.13
C THR A 79 7.44 60.48 -11.96
N SER A 80 7.94 61.35 -11.07
CA SER A 80 8.70 60.93 -9.87
C SER A 80 7.77 60.40 -8.77
N LYS A 81 6.59 61.02 -8.60
CA LYS A 81 5.53 60.49 -7.74
C LYS A 81 5.07 59.11 -8.22
N TYR A 82 4.81 58.95 -9.52
CA TYR A 82 4.35 57.67 -10.09
C TYR A 82 5.37 56.52 -9.93
N ARG A 83 6.68 56.80 -10.07
CA ARG A 83 7.72 55.77 -9.83
C ARG A 83 7.85 55.38 -8.36
N LYS A 84 7.67 56.33 -7.43
CA LYS A 84 7.66 56.05 -6.00
C LYS A 84 6.44 55.20 -5.62
N GLU A 85 5.27 55.59 -6.12
CA GLU A 85 4.00 54.90 -5.89
C GLU A 85 3.98 53.49 -6.49
N LYS A 86 4.58 53.29 -7.67
CA LYS A 86 4.76 51.95 -8.27
C LYS A 86 5.71 51.04 -7.47
N ARG A 87 6.69 51.62 -6.78
CA ARG A 87 7.64 50.88 -5.92
C ARG A 87 7.03 50.57 -4.55
N GLU A 88 6.26 51.50 -3.98
CA GLU A 88 5.48 51.29 -2.75
C GLU A 88 4.37 50.23 -2.96
N THR A 89 3.66 50.26 -4.08
CA THR A 89 2.64 49.23 -4.40
C THR A 89 3.24 47.85 -4.66
N ALA A 90 4.41 47.74 -5.31
CA ALA A 90 5.10 46.47 -5.49
C ALA A 90 5.60 45.88 -4.16
N PHE A 91 6.13 46.73 -3.28
CA PHE A 91 6.57 46.33 -1.94
C PHE A 91 5.39 45.89 -1.05
N ASN A 92 4.28 46.62 -1.08
CA ASN A 92 3.07 46.24 -0.36
C ASN A 92 2.49 44.92 -0.88
N ARG A 93 2.47 44.71 -2.20
CA ARG A 93 2.01 43.44 -2.79
C ARG A 93 2.89 42.26 -2.40
N GLN A 94 4.20 42.48 -2.29
CA GLN A 94 5.14 41.45 -1.85
C GLN A 94 4.98 41.14 -0.36
N GLN A 95 4.76 42.14 0.48
CA GLN A 95 4.40 41.92 1.89
C GLN A 95 3.04 41.23 2.05
N GLU A 96 2.05 41.57 1.22
CA GLU A 96 0.76 40.88 1.21
C GLU A 96 0.92 39.40 0.86
N LEU A 97 1.70 39.08 -0.17
CA LEU A 97 2.00 37.70 -0.55
C LEU A 97 2.77 36.96 0.55
N GLU A 98 3.80 37.56 1.14
CA GLU A 98 4.56 36.98 2.26
C GLU A 98 3.66 36.79 3.50
N SER A 99 2.72 37.71 3.75
CA SER A 99 1.74 37.58 4.85
C SER A 99 0.72 36.47 4.59
N GLN A 100 0.28 36.29 3.34
CA GLN A 100 -0.62 35.22 2.93
C GLN A 100 0.08 33.85 3.03
N GLU A 101 1.35 33.75 2.61
CA GLU A 101 2.16 32.54 2.77
C GLU A 101 2.38 32.20 4.26
N MET A 102 2.59 33.21 5.11
CA MET A 102 2.68 33.02 6.57
C MET A 102 1.34 32.63 7.21
N GLU A 103 0.21 33.06 6.66
CA GLU A 103 -1.12 32.63 7.12
C GLU A 103 -1.44 31.20 6.68
N GLU A 104 -1.06 30.81 5.46
CA GLU A 104 -1.23 29.44 4.96
C GLU A 104 -0.35 28.42 5.71
N SER A 105 0.87 28.81 6.10
CA SER A 105 1.76 27.95 6.92
C SER A 105 1.28 27.74 8.37
N LYS A 106 0.31 28.52 8.85
CA LYS A 106 -0.31 28.33 10.18
C LYS A 106 -1.47 27.32 10.18
N VAL A 107 -1.82 26.76 9.02
CA VAL A 107 -2.88 25.73 8.93
C VAL A 107 -2.26 24.34 8.88
N LEU A 108 -2.47 23.55 9.92
CA LEU A 108 -2.03 22.16 10.03
C LEU A 108 -3.09 21.23 9.45
N LYS A 109 -2.73 20.50 8.39
CA LYS A 109 -3.60 19.47 7.79
C LYS A 109 -3.37 18.13 8.48
N LEU A 110 -4.37 17.68 9.23
CA LEU A 110 -4.26 16.53 10.13
C LEU A 110 -5.22 15.41 9.74
N THR A 111 -4.84 14.17 10.07
CA THR A 111 -5.69 12.98 10.03
C THR A 111 -6.32 12.74 11.41
N GLU A 112 -7.38 11.94 11.50
CA GLU A 112 -8.14 11.71 12.75
C GLU A 112 -7.30 11.23 13.94
N PHE A 113 -6.16 10.56 13.70
CA PHE A 113 -5.25 10.11 14.74
C PHE A 113 -3.81 10.52 14.43
N VAL A 114 -3.21 11.30 15.34
CA VAL A 114 -1.80 11.72 15.28
C VAL A 114 -1.17 11.50 16.66
N THR A 115 0.08 11.05 16.69
CA THR A 115 0.82 10.89 17.95
C THR A 115 1.44 12.21 18.43
N ALA A 116 1.71 12.36 19.73
CA ALA A 116 2.35 13.57 20.26
C ALA A 116 3.69 13.91 19.57
N ASN A 117 4.46 12.89 19.19
CA ASN A 117 5.71 13.04 18.44
C ASN A 117 5.49 13.57 17.01
N GLU A 118 4.46 13.08 16.33
CA GLU A 118 4.10 13.52 14.99
C GLU A 118 3.54 14.94 15.00
N LEU A 119 2.69 15.28 15.98
CA LEU A 119 2.15 16.62 16.16
C LEU A 119 3.28 17.64 16.40
N ALA A 120 4.23 17.30 17.29
CA ALA A 120 5.43 18.11 17.54
C ALA A 120 6.25 18.32 16.27
N SER A 121 6.41 17.28 15.46
CA SER A 121 7.13 17.35 14.19
C SER A 121 6.42 18.21 13.14
N MET A 122 5.08 18.22 13.12
CA MET A 122 4.31 19.06 12.19
C MET A 122 4.35 20.55 12.53
N MET A 123 4.54 20.86 13.82
CA MET A 123 4.58 22.23 14.34
C MET A 123 6.01 22.79 14.42
N ASP A 124 7.03 21.97 14.15
CA ASP A 124 8.45 22.25 14.36
C ASP A 124 8.77 22.66 15.81
N VAL A 125 8.12 21.98 16.76
CA VAL A 125 8.23 22.21 18.21
C VAL A 125 8.83 20.97 18.88
N SER A 126 9.50 21.13 20.02
CA SER A 126 10.03 19.96 20.74
C SER A 126 8.90 19.09 21.32
N VAL A 127 9.07 17.77 21.25
CA VAL A 127 8.10 16.79 21.78
C VAL A 127 7.80 17.04 23.27
N ASN A 128 8.81 17.48 24.03
CA ASN A 128 8.64 17.79 25.45
C ASN A 128 7.71 18.99 25.69
N GLN A 129 7.70 19.99 24.81
CA GLN A 129 6.77 21.13 24.91
C GLN A 129 5.34 20.73 24.58
N VAL A 130 5.15 19.82 23.61
CA VAL A 130 3.84 19.25 23.28
C VAL A 130 3.31 18.39 24.43
N ILE A 131 4.17 17.58 25.05
CA ILE A 131 3.78 16.80 26.25
C ILE A 131 3.49 17.73 27.44
N ALA A 132 4.28 18.79 27.63
CA ALA A 132 4.07 19.76 28.70
C ALA A 132 2.73 20.50 28.55
N THR A 133 2.36 20.91 27.34
CA THR A 133 1.05 21.54 27.07
C THR A 133 -0.10 20.56 27.28
N CYS A 134 0.03 19.31 26.84
CA CYS A 134 -0.95 18.26 27.17
C CYS A 134 -1.11 18.08 28.69
N MET A 135 0.01 18.13 29.45
CA MET A 135 -0.02 18.07 30.92
C MET A 135 -0.69 19.30 31.54
N SER A 136 -0.47 20.51 31.00
CA SER A 136 -1.14 21.74 31.43
C SER A 136 -2.65 21.71 31.22
N ILE A 137 -3.10 20.98 30.20
CA ILE A 137 -4.52 20.72 29.90
C ILE A 137 -5.09 19.59 30.79
N GLY A 138 -4.24 18.87 31.54
CA GLY A 138 -4.64 17.82 32.47
C GLY A 138 -4.56 16.39 31.91
N LEU A 139 -3.96 16.22 30.73
CA LEU A 139 -3.80 14.92 30.06
C LEU A 139 -2.33 14.46 30.11
N MET A 140 -2.07 13.35 30.80
CA MET A 140 -0.76 12.70 30.77
C MET A 140 -0.67 11.78 29.54
N VAL A 141 0.23 12.13 28.61
CA VAL A 141 0.40 11.42 27.34
C VAL A 141 1.84 10.96 27.15
N SER A 142 2.04 9.77 26.60
CA SER A 142 3.36 9.28 26.22
C SER A 142 3.73 9.69 24.78
N ILE A 143 5.02 9.67 24.44
CA ILE A 143 5.56 10.13 23.14
C ILE A 143 4.85 9.51 21.93
N ASN A 144 4.51 8.22 22.02
CA ASN A 144 3.91 7.45 20.93
C ASN A 144 2.40 7.21 21.14
N GLN A 145 1.79 7.88 22.12
CA GLN A 145 0.36 7.79 22.36
C GLN A 145 -0.39 8.58 21.30
N ARG A 146 -1.46 7.98 20.77
CA ARG A 146 -2.38 8.65 19.86
C ARG A 146 -3.20 9.67 20.63
N LEU A 147 -3.27 10.88 20.09
CA LEU A 147 -4.12 11.95 20.59
C LEU A 147 -5.42 11.96 19.80
N ASP A 148 -6.51 12.29 20.49
CA ASP A 148 -7.82 12.56 19.95
C ASP A 148 -7.88 13.96 19.31
N ALA A 149 -8.82 14.15 18.40
CA ALA A 149 -8.97 15.39 17.64
C ALA A 149 -9.20 16.62 18.54
N GLU A 150 -9.92 16.47 19.65
CA GLU A 150 -10.15 17.58 20.60
C GLU A 150 -8.85 18.02 21.27
N THR A 151 -8.06 17.06 21.77
CA THR A 151 -6.74 17.34 22.35
C THR A 151 -5.78 17.92 21.31
N ILE A 152 -5.77 17.41 20.08
CA ILE A 152 -4.90 17.93 19.01
C ILE A 152 -5.24 19.39 18.69
N ASN A 153 -6.53 19.74 18.61
CA ASN A 153 -6.97 21.12 18.38
C ASN A 153 -6.50 22.05 19.47
N LEU A 154 -6.71 21.66 20.73
CA LEU A 154 -6.37 22.50 21.87
C LEU A 154 -4.86 22.73 21.98
N VAL A 155 -4.06 21.69 21.74
CA VAL A 155 -2.61 21.81 21.69
C VAL A 155 -2.18 22.68 20.51
N ALA A 156 -2.72 22.48 19.31
CA ALA A 156 -2.37 23.27 18.14
C ALA A 156 -2.71 24.77 18.30
N GLU A 157 -3.84 25.09 18.92
CA GLU A 157 -4.27 26.46 19.21
C GLU A 157 -3.30 27.18 20.15
N GLU A 158 -2.79 26.50 21.18
CA GLU A 158 -1.82 27.07 22.13
C GLU A 158 -0.52 27.52 21.45
N PHE A 159 -0.14 26.84 20.36
CA PHE A 159 1.02 27.21 19.54
C PHE A 159 0.65 28.09 18.33
N GLY A 160 -0.61 28.54 18.22
CA GLY A 160 -1.07 29.47 17.18
C GLY A 160 -1.33 28.84 15.81
N PHE A 161 -1.52 27.53 15.75
CA PHE A 161 -1.88 26.81 14.53
C PHE A 161 -3.38 26.52 14.49
N LYS A 162 -3.98 26.59 13.30
CA LYS A 162 -5.34 26.11 13.05
C LYS A 162 -5.28 24.71 12.46
N THR A 163 -6.11 23.82 12.97
CA THR A 163 -6.19 22.44 12.48
C THR A 163 -7.28 22.32 11.43
N GLU A 164 -6.93 21.76 10.28
CA GLU A 164 -7.87 21.37 9.24
C GLU A 164 -7.82 19.85 9.11
N TYR A 165 -8.89 19.19 9.51
CA TYR A 165 -8.99 17.75 9.36
C TYR A 165 -9.27 17.42 7.90
N ILE A 166 -8.34 16.70 7.28
CA ILE A 166 -8.65 16.01 6.04
C ILE A 166 -9.54 14.85 6.47
N SER A 167 -10.86 14.99 6.29
CA SER A 167 -11.79 13.93 6.65
C SER A 167 -11.34 12.65 5.94
N ALA A 168 -11.17 11.59 6.74
CA ALA A 168 -10.89 10.25 6.26
C ALA A 168 -12.10 9.66 5.50
N GLU A 169 -13.13 10.46 5.22
CA GLU A 169 -14.35 10.08 4.50
C GLU A 169 -14.06 9.65 3.06
N VAL A 170 -12.99 10.13 2.43
CA VAL A 170 -12.65 9.64 1.07
C VAL A 170 -12.01 8.25 1.07
N SER A 171 -11.72 7.69 2.25
CA SER A 171 -11.32 6.28 2.38
C SER A 171 -12.51 5.33 2.27
N GLN A 172 -13.72 5.78 2.60
CA GLN A 172 -14.92 4.94 2.72
C GLN A 172 -16.07 5.33 1.77
N ALA A 173 -15.87 6.31 0.88
CA ALA A 173 -16.88 6.78 -0.08
C ALA A 173 -17.19 5.79 -1.23
N ILE A 174 -17.09 4.49 -0.99
CA ILE A 174 -17.84 3.51 -1.76
C ILE A 174 -18.79 2.91 -0.74
N ILE A 175 -19.87 3.64 -0.50
CA ILE A 175 -20.99 3.15 0.30
C ILE A 175 -21.41 1.84 -0.37
N GLU A 176 -21.18 0.71 0.29
CA GLU A 176 -21.83 -0.53 -0.12
C GLU A 176 -23.33 -0.27 0.06
N GLU A 177 -24.02 -0.04 -1.06
CA GLU A 177 -25.49 0.02 -1.05
C GLU A 177 -25.99 -1.25 -0.35
N ASN A 178 -26.78 -1.07 0.71
CA ASN A 178 -27.43 -2.19 1.37
C ASN A 178 -28.44 -2.78 0.40
N ASP A 179 -28.22 -4.04 0.02
CA ASP A 179 -29.09 -4.74 -0.90
C ASP A 179 -30.44 -5.05 -0.24
N ASP A 180 -31.52 -4.93 -1.01
CA ASP A 180 -32.81 -5.44 -0.59
C ASP A 180 -32.74 -6.97 -0.47
N VAL A 181 -33.36 -7.50 0.59
CA VAL A 181 -33.34 -8.95 0.91
C VAL A 181 -33.90 -9.80 -0.24
N ASN A 182 -34.72 -9.22 -1.11
CA ASN A 182 -35.35 -9.90 -2.25
C ASN A 182 -34.40 -10.13 -3.44
N ASP A 183 -33.34 -9.33 -3.58
CA ASP A 183 -32.40 -9.43 -4.71
C ASP A 183 -31.25 -10.42 -4.44
N LEU A 184 -31.14 -10.88 -3.20
CA LEU A 184 -30.18 -11.86 -2.75
C LEU A 184 -30.48 -13.25 -3.35
N ARG A 185 -29.54 -13.77 -4.14
CA ARG A 185 -29.60 -15.12 -4.71
C ARG A 185 -28.56 -16.03 -4.07
N PRO A 186 -28.81 -17.35 -4.00
CA PRO A 186 -27.81 -18.31 -3.54
C PRO A 186 -26.55 -18.25 -4.40
N ARG A 187 -25.37 -18.23 -3.78
CA ARG A 187 -24.08 -18.24 -4.48
C ARG A 187 -23.27 -19.49 -4.15
N ALA A 188 -22.29 -19.78 -5.01
CA ALA A 188 -21.35 -20.87 -4.76
C ALA A 188 -20.46 -20.56 -3.55
N PRO A 189 -20.17 -21.54 -2.67
CA PRO A 189 -19.22 -21.35 -1.58
C PRO A 189 -17.79 -21.18 -2.12
N ILE A 190 -17.05 -20.26 -1.50
CA ILE A 190 -15.63 -20.07 -1.71
C ILE A 190 -14.89 -20.82 -0.61
N VAL A 191 -14.03 -21.76 -0.99
CA VAL A 191 -13.40 -22.73 -0.09
C VAL A 191 -11.89 -22.64 -0.22
N THR A 192 -11.19 -22.43 0.88
CA THR A 192 -9.72 -22.46 0.90
C THR A 192 -9.20 -23.77 1.43
N ILE A 193 -8.11 -24.26 0.85
CA ILE A 193 -7.43 -25.46 1.33
C ILE A 193 -6.13 -25.03 2.02
N MET A 194 -6.03 -25.39 3.30
CA MET A 194 -4.86 -25.13 4.13
C MET A 194 -4.35 -26.42 4.78
N GLY A 195 -3.12 -26.36 5.29
CA GLY A 195 -2.41 -27.52 5.84
C GLY A 195 -0.91 -27.43 5.62
N HIS A 196 -0.20 -28.39 6.20
CA HIS A 196 1.25 -28.55 6.09
C HIS A 196 1.70 -28.87 4.65
N VAL A 197 3.00 -28.73 4.40
CA VAL A 197 3.66 -29.20 3.18
C VAL A 197 3.51 -30.72 3.08
N ASP A 198 3.38 -31.26 1.86
CA ASP A 198 3.26 -32.70 1.57
C ASP A 198 2.06 -33.44 2.20
N HIS A 199 1.09 -32.71 2.75
CA HIS A 199 -0.20 -33.27 3.18
C HIS A 199 -1.18 -33.51 2.01
N GLY A 200 -0.80 -33.13 0.78
CA GLY A 200 -1.56 -33.42 -0.43
C GLY A 200 -2.63 -32.39 -0.79
N LYS A 201 -2.43 -31.11 -0.46
CA LYS A 201 -3.33 -30.00 -0.82
C LYS A 201 -3.51 -29.85 -2.33
N THR A 202 -2.39 -29.68 -3.03
CA THR A 202 -2.36 -29.60 -4.50
C THR A 202 -2.86 -30.91 -5.12
N SER A 203 -2.59 -32.06 -4.51
CA SER A 203 -3.06 -33.37 -5.00
C SER A 203 -4.59 -33.49 -4.94
N LEU A 204 -5.22 -33.00 -3.87
CA LEU A 204 -6.68 -32.97 -3.76
C LEU A 204 -7.28 -32.09 -4.87
N LEU A 205 -6.69 -30.92 -5.10
CA LEU A 205 -7.14 -30.02 -6.16
C LEU A 205 -6.90 -30.58 -7.56
N ASP A 206 -5.79 -31.25 -7.80
CA ASP A 206 -5.53 -31.94 -9.07
C ASP A 206 -6.58 -33.02 -9.35
N TYR A 207 -6.91 -33.82 -8.34
CA TYR A 207 -7.97 -34.83 -8.46
C TYR A 207 -9.33 -34.19 -8.78
N ILE A 208 -9.73 -33.16 -8.03
CA ILE A 208 -11.01 -32.48 -8.23
C ILE A 208 -11.08 -31.80 -9.62
N ARG A 209 -9.97 -31.22 -10.08
CA ARG A 209 -9.89 -30.56 -11.39
C ARG A 209 -9.79 -31.53 -12.56
N LYS A 210 -9.51 -32.82 -12.32
CA LYS A 210 -9.09 -33.79 -13.33
C LYS A 210 -7.90 -33.25 -14.16
N ALA A 211 -7.00 -32.53 -13.49
CA ALA A 211 -5.82 -31.88 -14.08
C ALA A 211 -4.57 -32.26 -13.26
N ASN A 212 -3.38 -32.18 -13.86
CA ASN A 212 -2.13 -32.53 -13.20
C ASN A 212 -1.19 -31.31 -13.18
N VAL A 213 -1.40 -30.42 -12.22
CA VAL A 213 -0.64 -29.16 -12.08
C VAL A 213 0.69 -29.39 -11.37
N ILE A 214 0.76 -30.38 -10.46
CA ILE A 214 2.00 -30.74 -9.73
C ILE A 214 3.16 -31.04 -10.69
N ALA A 215 2.88 -31.63 -11.85
CA ALA A 215 3.90 -31.95 -12.86
C ALA A 215 4.46 -30.71 -13.60
N GLY A 216 3.74 -29.58 -13.58
CA GLY A 216 4.09 -28.36 -14.32
C GLY A 216 4.69 -27.24 -13.47
N GLU A 217 4.51 -27.26 -12.14
CA GLU A 217 5.04 -26.22 -11.24
C GLU A 217 6.53 -26.43 -10.95
N ALA A 218 7.31 -25.33 -10.99
CA ALA A 218 8.73 -25.35 -10.71
C ALA A 218 8.98 -25.80 -9.25
N GLY A 219 9.63 -26.95 -9.09
CA GLY A 219 9.91 -27.54 -7.78
C GLY A 219 8.78 -28.39 -7.18
N GLY A 220 7.70 -28.66 -7.93
CA GLY A 220 6.62 -29.54 -7.49
C GLY A 220 5.80 -29.02 -6.30
N ILE A 221 5.87 -27.71 -6.04
CA ILE A 221 5.16 -27.04 -4.94
C ILE A 221 4.35 -25.84 -5.46
N THR A 222 3.21 -25.59 -4.82
CA THR A 222 2.36 -24.43 -5.11
C THR A 222 2.94 -23.17 -4.49
N GLN A 223 3.35 -22.23 -5.34
CA GLN A 223 3.97 -20.96 -4.94
C GLN A 223 3.00 -19.76 -5.01
N HIS A 224 1.96 -19.88 -5.82
CA HIS A 224 0.99 -18.81 -6.11
C HIS A 224 -0.39 -19.19 -5.60
N ILE A 225 -1.24 -18.20 -5.28
CA ILE A 225 -2.63 -18.48 -4.89
C ILE A 225 -3.44 -18.69 -6.16
N GLY A 226 -3.88 -19.93 -6.38
CA GLY A 226 -4.75 -20.27 -7.50
C GLY A 226 -6.22 -20.22 -7.09
N ALA A 227 -7.11 -19.79 -7.98
CA ALA A 227 -8.55 -19.83 -7.78
C ALA A 227 -9.23 -20.59 -8.93
N TYR A 228 -10.10 -21.55 -8.61
CA TYR A 228 -10.69 -22.44 -9.61
C TYR A 228 -12.17 -22.70 -9.31
N ASN A 229 -13.02 -22.61 -10.32
CA ASN A 229 -14.43 -22.97 -10.21
C ASN A 229 -14.66 -24.41 -10.66
N VAL A 230 -15.24 -25.23 -9.78
CA VAL A 230 -15.54 -26.63 -10.03
C VAL A 230 -17.05 -26.82 -10.08
N LYS A 231 -17.53 -27.38 -11.20
CA LYS A 231 -18.93 -27.77 -11.36
C LYS A 231 -19.12 -29.24 -10.96
N LEU A 232 -20.01 -29.48 -9.99
CA LEU A 232 -20.42 -30.82 -9.58
C LEU A 232 -21.41 -31.45 -10.56
N GLU A 233 -21.62 -32.75 -10.42
CA GLU A 233 -22.58 -33.53 -11.22
C GLU A 233 -24.01 -33.00 -11.06
N ASP A 234 -24.38 -32.58 -9.85
CA ASP A 234 -25.69 -31.98 -9.53
C ASP A 234 -25.88 -30.56 -10.11
N GLY A 235 -24.89 -30.01 -10.80
CA GLY A 235 -24.93 -28.67 -11.38
C GLY A 235 -24.56 -27.53 -10.42
N ARG A 236 -24.47 -27.80 -9.11
CA ARG A 236 -23.90 -26.89 -8.09
C ARG A 236 -22.42 -26.61 -8.39
N ARG A 237 -21.93 -25.46 -7.92
CA ARG A 237 -20.54 -25.02 -8.14
C ARG A 237 -19.85 -24.76 -6.81
N ILE A 238 -18.56 -25.02 -6.73
CA ILE A 238 -17.69 -24.67 -5.60
C ILE A 238 -16.47 -23.97 -6.17
N THR A 239 -16.08 -22.86 -5.54
CA THR A 239 -14.84 -22.15 -5.91
C THR A 239 -13.76 -22.49 -4.90
N PHE A 240 -12.65 -23.05 -5.37
CA PHE A 240 -11.51 -23.39 -4.53
C PHE A 240 -10.41 -22.34 -4.63
N LEU A 241 -9.85 -21.95 -3.48
CA LEU A 241 -8.61 -21.19 -3.36
C LEU A 241 -7.50 -22.12 -2.88
N ASP A 242 -6.45 -22.26 -3.68
CA ASP A 242 -5.24 -23.00 -3.34
C ASP A 242 -4.24 -22.09 -2.64
N THR A 243 -3.86 -22.40 -1.40
CA THR A 243 -2.89 -21.58 -0.66
C THR A 243 -1.58 -22.34 -0.44
N PRO A 244 -0.41 -21.69 -0.64
CA PRO A 244 0.89 -22.30 -0.37
C PRO A 244 1.03 -22.83 1.07
N GLY A 245 1.74 -23.94 1.26
CA GLY A 245 1.93 -24.58 2.58
C GLY A 245 3.15 -24.12 3.36
N HIS A 246 4.15 -23.55 2.68
CA HIS A 246 5.42 -23.19 3.29
C HIS A 246 5.26 -22.01 4.26
N GLU A 247 5.99 -22.04 5.38
CA GLU A 247 6.02 -20.97 6.39
C GLU A 247 6.34 -19.58 5.84
N ALA A 248 7.08 -19.47 4.73
CA ALA A 248 7.39 -18.18 4.12
C ALA A 248 6.13 -17.45 3.58
N PHE A 249 4.99 -18.14 3.46
CA PHE A 249 3.76 -17.63 2.86
C PHE A 249 2.60 -17.49 3.87
N THR A 250 2.89 -17.26 5.16
CA THR A 250 1.87 -17.03 6.20
C THR A 250 0.86 -15.95 5.81
N ALA A 251 1.34 -14.84 5.23
CA ALA A 251 0.49 -13.73 4.77
C ALA A 251 -0.49 -14.15 3.66
N MET A 252 -0.08 -15.08 2.78
CA MET A 252 -0.96 -15.61 1.72
C MET A 252 -2.08 -16.47 2.30
N ARG A 253 -1.80 -17.25 3.35
CA ARG A 253 -2.83 -18.02 4.07
C ARG A 253 -3.81 -17.12 4.80
N ALA A 254 -3.32 -16.10 5.51
CA ALA A 254 -4.18 -15.13 6.18
C ALA A 254 -5.11 -14.40 5.19
N ARG A 255 -4.61 -14.08 3.99
CA ARG A 255 -5.43 -13.52 2.91
C ARG A 255 -6.48 -14.51 2.42
N GLY A 256 -6.07 -15.76 2.14
CA GLY A 256 -6.98 -16.82 1.72
C GLY A 256 -8.13 -16.98 2.72
N ALA A 257 -7.84 -17.08 4.01
CA ALA A 257 -8.85 -17.22 5.06
C ALA A 257 -9.89 -16.07 5.05
N LYS A 258 -9.47 -14.82 4.84
CA LYS A 258 -10.39 -13.67 4.85
C LYS A 258 -11.37 -13.63 3.68
N VAL A 259 -11.01 -14.25 2.56
CA VAL A 259 -11.80 -14.18 1.31
C VAL A 259 -12.76 -15.36 1.19
N THR A 260 -12.59 -16.40 2.01
CA THR A 260 -13.35 -17.65 1.91
C THR A 260 -14.47 -17.78 2.91
N ASP A 261 -15.50 -18.50 2.50
CA ASP A 261 -16.66 -18.83 3.33
C ASP A 261 -16.41 -20.07 4.20
N ILE A 262 -15.58 -21.01 3.72
CA ILE A 262 -15.25 -22.27 4.40
C ILE A 262 -13.76 -22.57 4.25
N ALA A 263 -13.12 -23.11 5.29
CA ALA A 263 -11.74 -23.55 5.25
C ALA A 263 -11.63 -25.07 5.42
N ILE A 264 -10.91 -25.73 4.51
CA ILE A 264 -10.53 -27.14 4.63
C ILE A 264 -9.13 -27.21 5.21
N ILE A 265 -8.99 -27.92 6.33
CA ILE A 265 -7.69 -28.20 6.94
C ILE A 265 -7.31 -29.65 6.60
N ILE A 266 -6.29 -29.80 5.77
CA ILE A 266 -5.79 -31.12 5.35
C ILE A 266 -4.68 -31.59 6.28
N VAL A 267 -4.88 -32.78 6.86
CA VAL A 267 -3.90 -33.46 7.71
C VAL A 267 -3.63 -34.84 7.12
N ALA A 268 -2.38 -35.25 7.01
CA ALA A 268 -2.06 -36.57 6.50
C ALA A 268 -2.22 -37.63 7.62
N ALA A 269 -2.86 -38.76 7.31
CA ALA A 269 -3.10 -39.86 8.24
C ALA A 269 -1.81 -40.63 8.60
N ASP A 270 -0.77 -40.49 7.79
CA ASP A 270 0.54 -41.11 8.00
C ASP A 270 1.50 -40.22 8.80
N ASP A 271 1.05 -39.03 9.21
CA ASP A 271 1.81 -38.03 9.95
C ASP A 271 1.04 -37.55 11.19
N ASN A 272 1.52 -36.53 11.89
CA ASN A 272 0.85 -35.90 13.04
C ASN A 272 0.32 -34.50 12.70
N VAL A 273 -0.38 -33.86 13.64
CA VAL A 273 -0.79 -32.45 13.51
C VAL A 273 0.43 -31.53 13.65
N MET A 274 1.03 -31.21 12.50
CA MET A 274 2.22 -30.37 12.38
C MET A 274 1.98 -28.89 12.74
N PRO A 275 3.03 -28.13 13.13
CA PRO A 275 2.92 -26.72 13.51
C PRO A 275 2.23 -25.84 12.45
N GLN A 276 2.49 -26.07 11.17
CA GLN A 276 1.86 -25.33 10.06
C GLN A 276 0.35 -25.61 9.95
N THR A 277 -0.09 -26.81 10.33
CA THR A 277 -1.52 -27.13 10.45
C THR A 277 -2.14 -26.34 11.60
N LYS A 278 -1.46 -26.25 12.75
CA LYS A 278 -1.93 -25.44 13.89
C LYS A 278 -2.04 -23.96 13.50
N GLU A 279 -1.07 -23.45 12.76
CA GLU A 279 -1.10 -22.08 12.24
C GLU A 279 -2.26 -21.86 11.26
N ALA A 280 -2.50 -22.81 10.35
CA ALA A 280 -3.64 -22.77 9.43
C ALA A 280 -4.98 -22.72 10.16
N ILE A 281 -5.15 -23.55 11.20
CA ILE A 281 -6.33 -23.55 12.07
C ILE A 281 -6.51 -22.18 12.74
N ASN A 282 -5.42 -21.59 13.25
CA ASN A 282 -5.47 -20.26 13.87
C ASN A 282 -5.88 -19.17 12.88
N HIS A 283 -5.40 -19.20 11.63
CA HIS A 283 -5.80 -18.24 10.60
C HIS A 283 -7.29 -18.37 10.25
N ALA A 284 -7.80 -19.60 10.11
CA ALA A 284 -9.22 -19.83 9.86
C ALA A 284 -10.10 -19.37 11.02
N MET A 285 -9.71 -19.66 12.27
CA MET A 285 -10.42 -19.18 13.46
C MET A 285 -10.38 -17.65 13.59
N ALA A 286 -9.22 -17.02 13.35
CA ALA A 286 -9.09 -15.57 13.41
C ALA A 286 -9.93 -14.86 12.34
N ALA A 287 -10.17 -15.51 11.20
CA ALA A 287 -11.08 -15.04 10.16
C ALA A 287 -12.56 -15.36 10.43
N GLY A 288 -12.88 -16.15 11.46
CA GLY A 288 -14.25 -16.55 11.78
C GLY A 288 -14.85 -17.56 10.79
N VAL A 289 -14.02 -18.26 10.03
CA VAL A 289 -14.46 -19.16 8.95
C VAL A 289 -14.69 -20.58 9.49
N PRO A 290 -15.83 -21.23 9.19
CA PRO A 290 -16.06 -22.63 9.53
C PRO A 290 -15.00 -23.57 8.96
N ILE A 291 -14.60 -24.55 9.77
CA ILE A 291 -13.50 -25.46 9.48
C ILE A 291 -14.03 -26.87 9.24
N ILE A 292 -13.58 -27.47 8.13
CA ILE A 292 -13.78 -28.89 7.82
C ILE A 292 -12.40 -29.57 7.81
N PHE A 293 -12.24 -30.63 8.61
CA PHE A 293 -11.02 -31.42 8.62
C PHE A 293 -11.06 -32.50 7.55
N ALA A 294 -10.02 -32.57 6.73
CA ALA A 294 -9.86 -33.61 5.71
C ALA A 294 -8.60 -34.43 6.03
N ILE A 295 -8.79 -35.69 6.43
CA ILE A 295 -7.70 -36.59 6.80
C ILE A 295 -7.28 -37.37 5.56
N ASN A 296 -6.13 -37.00 4.98
CA ASN A 296 -5.67 -37.50 3.69
C ASN A 296 -4.74 -38.73 3.81
N LYS A 297 -4.48 -39.41 2.69
CA LYS A 297 -3.57 -40.56 2.56
C LYS A 297 -4.01 -41.83 3.30
N ILE A 298 -5.33 -42.07 3.39
CA ILE A 298 -5.87 -43.32 3.96
C ILE A 298 -5.54 -44.57 3.13
N ASP A 299 -5.03 -44.40 1.91
CA ASP A 299 -4.55 -45.48 1.06
C ASP A 299 -3.22 -46.10 1.54
N LYS A 300 -2.51 -45.44 2.46
CA LYS A 300 -1.24 -45.96 2.98
C LYS A 300 -1.47 -47.00 4.09
N PRO A 301 -0.65 -48.06 4.16
CA PRO A 301 -0.79 -49.10 5.17
C PRO A 301 -0.48 -48.63 6.60
N ASN A 302 0.26 -47.52 6.75
CA ASN A 302 0.56 -46.88 8.02
C ASN A 302 -0.38 -45.71 8.36
N ALA A 303 -1.46 -45.53 7.60
CA ALA A 303 -2.43 -44.49 7.87
C ALA A 303 -3.21 -44.78 9.15
N ASN A 304 -3.27 -43.80 10.06
CA ASN A 304 -4.08 -43.87 11.26
C ASN A 304 -4.91 -42.59 11.44
N PRO A 305 -6.13 -42.53 10.87
CA PRO A 305 -7.03 -41.39 11.02
C PRO A 305 -7.48 -41.15 12.46
N GLU A 306 -7.67 -42.21 13.25
CA GLU A 306 -8.11 -42.11 14.65
C GLU A 306 -7.11 -41.32 15.50
N LYS A 307 -5.81 -41.57 15.31
CA LYS A 307 -4.75 -40.83 15.99
C LYS A 307 -4.81 -39.32 15.70
N ILE A 308 -5.09 -38.93 14.46
CA ILE A 308 -5.25 -37.52 14.10
C ILE A 308 -6.48 -36.91 14.80
N LYS A 309 -7.60 -37.65 14.88
CA LYS A 309 -8.81 -37.22 15.59
C LYS A 309 -8.53 -37.03 17.09
N GLU A 310 -7.75 -37.92 17.73
CA GLU A 310 -7.28 -37.78 19.11
C GLU A 310 -6.42 -36.53 19.34
N GLU A 311 -5.47 -36.25 18.44
CA GLU A 311 -4.61 -35.06 18.53
C GLU A 311 -5.42 -33.77 18.36
N LEU A 312 -6.37 -33.74 17.42
CA LEU A 312 -7.28 -32.61 17.23
C LEU A 312 -8.16 -32.39 18.47
N ALA A 313 -8.70 -33.46 19.07
CA ALA A 313 -9.48 -33.38 20.30
C ALA A 313 -8.65 -32.83 21.48
N THR A 314 -7.38 -33.23 21.59
CA THR A 314 -6.43 -32.69 22.59
C THR A 314 -6.20 -31.19 22.40
N MET A 315 -6.30 -30.70 21.17
CA MET A 315 -6.23 -29.28 20.83
C MET A 315 -7.58 -28.55 20.95
N ASN A 316 -8.61 -29.17 21.55
CA ASN A 316 -9.99 -28.68 21.67
C ASN A 316 -10.76 -28.58 20.33
N PHE A 317 -10.32 -29.30 19.30
CA PHE A 317 -11.06 -29.46 18.05
C PHE A 317 -11.74 -30.82 18.05
N LEU A 318 -12.93 -30.88 18.67
CA LEU A 318 -13.72 -32.12 18.72
C LEU A 318 -14.43 -32.34 17.38
N VAL A 319 -14.22 -33.54 16.81
CA VAL A 319 -14.82 -33.95 15.54
C VAL A 319 -16.26 -34.47 15.71
N GLU A 320 -17.06 -34.38 14.66
CA GLU A 320 -18.49 -34.75 14.61
C GLU A 320 -18.76 -36.18 15.07
N GLU A 321 -17.91 -37.15 14.69
CA GLU A 321 -18.06 -38.57 15.09
C GLU A 321 -18.05 -38.76 16.62
N TRP A 322 -17.44 -37.83 17.36
CA TRP A 322 -17.37 -37.84 18.81
C TRP A 322 -18.34 -36.83 19.45
N GLY A 323 -19.34 -36.37 18.69
CA GLY A 323 -20.33 -35.38 19.13
C GLY A 323 -19.81 -33.94 19.13
N GLY A 324 -18.73 -33.66 18.39
CA GLY A 324 -18.14 -32.33 18.26
C GLY A 324 -18.80 -31.44 17.21
N LYS A 325 -18.32 -30.20 17.12
CA LYS A 325 -18.80 -29.19 16.16
C LYS A 325 -18.16 -29.34 14.78
N TYR A 326 -16.92 -29.84 14.71
CA TYR A 326 -16.13 -29.80 13.48
C TYR A 326 -16.38 -31.05 12.63
N GLN A 327 -16.76 -30.85 11.38
CA GLN A 327 -16.89 -31.96 10.43
C GLN A 327 -15.51 -32.53 10.10
N SER A 328 -15.41 -33.86 10.04
CA SER A 328 -14.20 -34.57 9.60
C SER A 328 -14.53 -35.54 8.47
N GLN A 329 -13.67 -35.63 7.46
CA GLN A 329 -13.79 -36.63 6.39
C GLN A 329 -12.44 -37.29 6.09
N ASP A 330 -12.46 -38.60 6.04
CA ASP A 330 -11.30 -39.43 5.68
C ASP A 330 -11.26 -39.55 4.15
N ILE A 331 -10.11 -39.20 3.54
CA ILE A 331 -9.93 -39.13 2.08
C ILE A 331 -8.61 -39.74 1.60
N SER A 332 -8.60 -40.18 0.35
CA SER A 332 -7.37 -40.39 -0.43
C SER A 332 -7.42 -39.51 -1.66
N ALA A 333 -6.64 -38.42 -1.66
CA ALA A 333 -6.53 -37.54 -2.83
C ALA A 333 -5.98 -38.26 -4.08
N LYS A 334 -5.19 -39.32 -3.89
CA LYS A 334 -4.58 -40.07 -5.00
C LYS A 334 -5.55 -41.07 -5.63
N GLN A 335 -6.28 -41.81 -4.81
CA GLN A 335 -7.25 -42.82 -5.29
C GLN A 335 -8.64 -42.23 -5.52
N GLY A 336 -8.92 -41.05 -4.97
CA GLY A 336 -10.22 -40.40 -5.04
C GLY A 336 -11.23 -40.87 -3.98
N ILE A 337 -10.81 -41.69 -3.02
CA ILE A 337 -11.69 -42.22 -1.97
C ILE A 337 -12.12 -41.08 -1.05
N GLY A 338 -13.41 -41.00 -0.70
CA GLY A 338 -13.95 -40.01 0.23
C GLY A 338 -14.02 -38.57 -0.30
N VAL A 339 -13.49 -38.27 -1.50
CA VAL A 339 -13.52 -36.90 -2.05
C VAL A 339 -14.95 -36.46 -2.35
N LYS A 340 -15.81 -37.36 -2.85
CA LYS A 340 -17.22 -37.04 -3.10
C LYS A 340 -17.96 -36.67 -1.81
N GLU A 341 -17.75 -37.45 -0.74
CA GLU A 341 -18.33 -37.21 0.59
C GLU A 341 -17.82 -35.88 1.18
N LEU A 342 -16.54 -35.55 0.98
CA LEU A 342 -15.99 -34.25 1.37
C LEU A 342 -16.70 -33.09 0.64
N LEU A 343 -16.93 -33.22 -0.67
CA LEU A 343 -17.65 -32.19 -1.44
C LEU A 343 -19.10 -32.03 -0.98
N GLU A 344 -19.78 -33.12 -0.62
CA GLU A 344 -21.14 -33.08 -0.07
C GLU A 344 -21.18 -32.38 1.29
N LYS A 345 -20.22 -32.67 2.19
CA LYS A 345 -20.06 -31.98 3.48
C LYS A 345 -19.84 -30.48 3.34
N ILE A 346 -19.02 -30.06 2.37
CA ILE A 346 -18.81 -28.64 2.05
C ILE A 346 -20.11 -27.95 1.63
N LEU A 347 -20.90 -28.61 0.78
CA LEU A 347 -22.18 -28.06 0.33
C LEU A 347 -23.19 -27.96 1.47
N LEU A 348 -23.22 -28.96 2.36
CA LEU A 348 -24.08 -28.93 3.54
C LEU A 348 -23.70 -27.78 4.49
N GLU A 349 -22.41 -27.57 4.75
CA GLU A 349 -21.94 -26.43 5.54
C GLU A 349 -22.30 -25.09 4.88
N ALA A 350 -22.17 -25.00 3.55
CA ALA A 350 -22.56 -23.80 2.80
C ALA A 350 -24.07 -23.51 2.86
N GLU A 351 -24.91 -24.56 2.87
CA GLU A 351 -26.36 -24.43 3.03
C GLU A 351 -26.72 -23.94 4.45
N MET A 352 -25.99 -24.38 5.48
CA MET A 352 -26.17 -23.87 6.85
C MET A 352 -25.78 -22.40 7.01
N LEU A 353 -24.79 -21.93 6.22
CA LEU A 353 -24.35 -20.53 6.21
C LEU A 353 -25.27 -19.60 5.40
N ASP A 354 -26.24 -20.15 4.65
CA ASP A 354 -27.18 -19.40 3.80
C ASP A 354 -26.48 -18.36 2.89
N LEU A 355 -25.45 -18.82 2.17
CA LEU A 355 -24.59 -17.96 1.36
C LEU A 355 -25.37 -17.30 0.21
N LYS A 356 -25.48 -15.97 0.29
CA LYS A 356 -26.20 -15.14 -0.66
C LYS A 356 -25.31 -14.06 -1.28
N ALA A 357 -25.63 -13.65 -2.50
CA ALA A 357 -25.11 -12.45 -3.15
C ALA A 357 -26.16 -11.84 -4.08
N ASN A 358 -26.08 -10.52 -4.27
CA ASN A 358 -26.85 -9.83 -5.29
C ASN A 358 -26.06 -9.83 -6.62
N PRO A 359 -26.52 -10.50 -7.70
CA PRO A 359 -25.85 -10.48 -8.99
C PRO A 359 -26.14 -9.22 -9.82
N ASP A 360 -27.19 -8.47 -9.50
CA ASP A 360 -27.71 -7.38 -10.34
C ASP A 360 -27.00 -6.03 -10.10
N ARG A 361 -26.25 -5.91 -8.99
CA ARG A 361 -25.45 -4.73 -8.65
C ARG A 361 -24.07 -4.67 -9.33
N ASN A 362 -23.41 -3.52 -9.16
CA ASN A 362 -22.01 -3.31 -9.56
C ASN A 362 -21.09 -4.29 -8.82
N ALA A 363 -20.11 -4.83 -9.54
CA ALA A 363 -19.27 -5.88 -9.00
C ALA A 363 -18.31 -5.36 -7.92
N THR A 364 -18.24 -6.08 -6.82
CA THR A 364 -17.24 -5.92 -5.77
C THR A 364 -16.57 -7.24 -5.48
N GLY A 365 -15.35 -7.19 -4.96
CA GLY A 365 -14.64 -8.40 -4.60
C GLY A 365 -13.22 -8.13 -4.12
N SER A 366 -12.39 -9.16 -4.15
CA SER A 366 -11.01 -9.10 -3.66
C SER A 366 -10.01 -9.54 -4.72
N ILE A 367 -8.82 -8.95 -4.68
CA ILE A 367 -7.69 -9.30 -5.53
C ILE A 367 -6.94 -10.46 -4.88
N ILE A 368 -6.86 -11.57 -5.60
CA ILE A 368 -6.13 -12.75 -5.16
C ILE A 368 -4.64 -12.56 -5.42
N GLU A 369 -4.31 -12.21 -6.65
CA GLU A 369 -2.93 -12.03 -7.11
C GLU A 369 -2.87 -11.03 -8.27
N SER A 370 -1.75 -10.33 -8.39
CA SER A 370 -1.45 -9.43 -9.49
C SER A 370 -0.03 -9.68 -10.00
N SER A 371 0.14 -9.61 -11.32
CA SER A 371 1.45 -9.74 -11.95
C SER A 371 1.54 -8.91 -13.24
N LEU A 372 2.76 -8.74 -13.76
CA LEU A 372 3.01 -8.07 -15.02
C LEU A 372 3.40 -9.12 -16.07
N ASP A 373 2.56 -9.27 -17.09
CA ASP A 373 2.82 -10.18 -18.21
C ASP A 373 3.45 -9.44 -19.41
N LYS A 374 4.48 -10.03 -19.99
CA LYS A 374 5.24 -9.49 -21.13
C LYS A 374 4.40 -9.61 -22.40
N GLY A 375 3.58 -8.60 -22.65
CA GLY A 375 2.76 -8.45 -23.86
C GLY A 375 1.28 -8.20 -23.57
N ARG A 376 0.77 -8.69 -22.44
CA ARG A 376 -0.62 -8.44 -22.00
C ARG A 376 -0.73 -7.26 -21.03
N GLY A 377 0.38 -6.79 -20.48
CA GLY A 377 0.42 -5.72 -19.48
C GLY A 377 0.11 -6.25 -18.08
N TYR A 378 -0.46 -5.40 -17.23
CA TYR A 378 -0.86 -5.80 -15.88
C TYR A 378 -2.03 -6.76 -15.92
N VAL A 379 -1.85 -7.90 -15.27
CA VAL A 379 -2.86 -8.96 -15.12
C VAL A 379 -3.18 -9.10 -13.64
N ALA A 380 -4.46 -9.22 -13.31
CA ALA A 380 -4.89 -9.44 -11.94
C ALA A 380 -5.90 -10.57 -11.90
N THR A 381 -5.67 -11.53 -11.00
CA THR A 381 -6.62 -12.56 -10.65
C THR A 381 -7.49 -12.01 -9.52
N ILE A 382 -8.78 -11.88 -9.80
CA ILE A 382 -9.76 -11.35 -8.85
C ILE A 382 -10.82 -12.40 -8.56
N LEU A 383 -11.43 -12.29 -7.39
CA LEU A 383 -12.59 -13.07 -7.00
C LEU A 383 -13.77 -12.13 -6.79
N VAL A 384 -14.83 -12.32 -7.57
CA VAL A 384 -16.06 -11.51 -7.46
C VAL A 384 -16.83 -11.99 -6.23
N SER A 385 -17.12 -11.10 -5.28
CA SER A 385 -17.91 -11.42 -4.09
C SER A 385 -19.38 -11.11 -4.30
N ASN A 386 -19.68 -9.92 -4.84
CA ASN A 386 -21.04 -9.45 -5.14
C ASN A 386 -21.07 -8.78 -6.52
N GLY A 387 -22.26 -8.70 -7.10
CA GLY A 387 -22.51 -8.12 -8.42
C GLY A 387 -22.00 -8.96 -9.59
N THR A 388 -22.21 -8.46 -10.80
CA THR A 388 -21.74 -9.12 -12.04
C THR A 388 -20.72 -8.25 -12.73
N LEU A 389 -19.50 -8.76 -12.89
CA LEU A 389 -18.44 -8.06 -13.61
C LEU A 389 -18.56 -8.27 -15.11
N LYS A 390 -18.48 -7.20 -15.90
CA LYS A 390 -18.62 -7.23 -17.35
C LYS A 390 -17.37 -6.66 -18.04
N MET A 391 -17.16 -7.11 -19.28
CA MET A 391 -16.09 -6.58 -20.10
C MET A 391 -16.38 -5.11 -20.45
N GLY A 392 -15.40 -4.23 -20.23
CA GLY A 392 -15.52 -2.78 -20.44
C GLY A 392 -15.81 -1.98 -19.18
N ASP A 393 -16.12 -2.65 -18.06
CA ASP A 393 -16.30 -2.01 -16.75
C ASP A 393 -15.00 -1.38 -16.26
N ILE A 394 -15.13 -0.34 -15.44
CA ILE A 394 -14.01 0.37 -14.84
C ILE A 394 -13.84 -0.16 -13.42
N VAL A 395 -12.69 -0.76 -13.15
CA VAL A 395 -12.37 -1.33 -11.86
C VAL A 395 -11.41 -0.40 -11.13
N LEU A 396 -11.75 -0.07 -9.89
CA LEU A 396 -10.89 0.58 -8.93
C LEU A 396 -10.40 -0.46 -7.91
N ALA A 397 -9.09 -0.54 -7.74
CA ALA A 397 -8.41 -1.51 -6.87
C ALA A 397 -7.24 -0.84 -6.14
N GLY A 398 -7.44 -0.52 -4.85
CA GLY A 398 -6.45 0.20 -4.06
C GLY A 398 -6.12 1.57 -4.67
N ILE A 399 -4.87 1.77 -5.07
CA ILE A 399 -4.34 2.97 -5.76
C ILE A 399 -4.43 2.88 -7.29
N ASN A 400 -4.79 1.72 -7.83
CA ASN A 400 -4.80 1.47 -9.26
C ASN A 400 -6.24 1.45 -9.77
N TYR A 401 -6.44 1.88 -11.02
CA TYR A 401 -7.72 1.81 -11.70
C TYR A 401 -7.51 1.43 -13.17
N GLY A 402 -8.56 0.92 -13.80
CA GLY A 402 -8.50 0.72 -15.24
C GLY A 402 -9.75 0.11 -15.80
N ARG A 403 -9.88 0.23 -17.13
CA ARG A 403 -10.97 -0.37 -17.89
C ARG A 403 -10.61 -1.80 -18.26
N ILE A 404 -11.53 -2.72 -18.01
CA ILE A 404 -11.36 -4.13 -18.38
C ILE A 404 -11.32 -4.25 -19.91
N LYS A 405 -10.15 -4.63 -20.44
CA LYS A 405 -9.93 -4.88 -21.87
C LYS A 405 -10.32 -6.31 -22.26
N ALA A 406 -10.04 -7.26 -21.37
CA ALA A 406 -10.36 -8.66 -21.56
C ALA A 406 -10.46 -9.37 -20.21
N MET A 407 -11.28 -10.40 -20.17
CA MET A 407 -11.44 -11.29 -19.02
C MET A 407 -11.24 -12.74 -19.45
N PHE A 408 -10.57 -13.52 -18.62
CA PHE A 408 -10.34 -14.94 -18.82
C PHE A 408 -10.75 -15.71 -17.58
N ASN A 409 -11.27 -16.93 -17.77
CA ASN A 409 -11.48 -17.86 -16.67
C ASN A 409 -10.17 -18.57 -16.28
N GLU A 410 -10.22 -19.42 -15.26
CA GLU A 410 -9.10 -20.22 -14.75
C GLU A 410 -8.48 -21.17 -15.80
N ARG A 411 -9.22 -21.47 -16.88
CA ARG A 411 -8.77 -22.29 -18.02
C ARG A 411 -8.22 -21.44 -19.19
N ASN A 412 -7.96 -20.16 -18.97
CA ASN A 412 -7.53 -19.19 -19.99
C ASN A 412 -8.52 -19.03 -21.17
N GLN A 413 -9.79 -19.36 -20.98
CA GLN A 413 -10.85 -19.12 -21.97
C GLN A 413 -11.42 -17.72 -21.75
N ARG A 414 -11.68 -17.00 -22.85
CA ARG A 414 -12.26 -15.65 -22.77
C ARG A 414 -13.70 -15.71 -22.30
N ILE A 415 -14.03 -14.88 -21.31
CA ILE A 415 -15.39 -14.70 -20.80
C ILE A 415 -15.84 -13.25 -20.95
N LYS A 416 -17.15 -13.02 -21.07
CA LYS A 416 -17.74 -11.66 -21.22
C LYS A 416 -18.36 -11.12 -19.94
N LYS A 417 -18.76 -12.02 -19.05
CA LYS A 417 -19.42 -11.72 -17.77
C LYS A 417 -18.89 -12.71 -16.74
N ALA A 418 -18.78 -12.28 -15.50
CA ALA A 418 -18.45 -13.12 -14.36
C ALA A 418 -19.42 -12.87 -13.22
N THR A 419 -19.96 -13.95 -12.68
CA THR A 419 -20.95 -13.92 -11.60
C THR A 419 -20.30 -13.94 -10.22
N PRO A 420 -21.04 -13.66 -9.12
CA PRO A 420 -20.54 -13.84 -7.76
C PRO A 420 -19.93 -15.22 -7.53
N SER A 421 -18.87 -15.25 -6.71
CA SER A 421 -18.01 -16.40 -6.43
C SER A 421 -17.18 -16.93 -7.60
N GLU A 422 -17.19 -16.30 -8.78
CA GLU A 422 -16.39 -16.74 -9.93
C GLU A 422 -15.01 -16.06 -9.94
N PRO A 423 -13.90 -16.82 -10.03
CA PRO A 423 -12.58 -16.25 -10.18
C PRO A 423 -12.32 -15.85 -11.64
N VAL A 424 -11.70 -14.69 -11.82
CA VAL A 424 -11.46 -14.12 -13.16
C VAL A 424 -10.08 -13.50 -13.24
N LEU A 425 -9.40 -13.75 -14.35
CA LEU A 425 -8.21 -13.01 -14.73
C LEU A 425 -8.61 -11.80 -15.57
N ILE A 426 -8.38 -10.60 -15.05
CA ILE A 426 -8.67 -9.33 -15.73
C ILE A 426 -7.39 -8.71 -16.31
N LEU A 427 -7.55 -8.07 -17.47
CA LEU A 427 -6.54 -7.25 -18.13
C LEU A 427 -7.04 -5.81 -18.26
N GLY A 428 -6.12 -4.85 -18.12
CA GLY A 428 -6.39 -3.44 -18.45
C GLY A 428 -6.25 -2.46 -17.29
N LEU A 429 -5.79 -2.91 -16.12
CA LEU A 429 -5.39 -2.03 -15.02
C LEU A 429 -4.14 -1.22 -15.40
N ASN A 430 -4.05 0.00 -14.88
CA ASN A 430 -2.90 0.90 -15.07
C ASN A 430 -1.64 0.44 -14.31
N GLY A 431 -1.81 -0.37 -13.27
CA GLY A 431 -0.75 -0.92 -12.42
C GLY A 431 -1.15 -2.27 -11.83
N ALA A 432 -0.19 -2.92 -11.16
CA ALA A 432 -0.46 -4.13 -10.38
C ALA A 432 -0.99 -3.72 -8.99
N PRO A 433 -2.28 -3.97 -8.69
CA PRO A 433 -2.83 -3.67 -7.36
C PRO A 433 -2.27 -4.62 -6.30
N THR A 434 -2.35 -4.24 -5.03
CA THR A 434 -1.82 -5.08 -3.97
C THR A 434 -2.72 -6.29 -3.80
N ALA A 435 -2.12 -7.48 -3.67
CA ALA A 435 -2.89 -8.68 -3.43
C ALA A 435 -3.56 -8.62 -2.04
N GLY A 436 -4.86 -8.87 -2.00
CA GLY A 436 -5.73 -8.71 -0.83
C GLY A 436 -6.53 -7.40 -0.82
N ASP A 437 -6.24 -6.45 -1.71
CA ASP A 437 -7.05 -5.23 -1.84
C ASP A 437 -8.46 -5.60 -2.31
N THR A 438 -9.46 -4.87 -1.82
CA THR A 438 -10.81 -4.92 -2.36
C THR A 438 -10.88 -4.11 -3.65
N PHE A 439 -11.70 -4.58 -4.59
CA PHE A 439 -12.00 -3.86 -5.82
C PHE A 439 -13.48 -3.51 -5.89
N HIS A 440 -13.77 -2.41 -6.57
CA HIS A 440 -15.11 -1.93 -6.81
C HIS A 440 -15.23 -1.48 -8.28
N VAL A 441 -16.36 -1.78 -8.90
CA VAL A 441 -16.70 -1.23 -10.21
C VAL A 441 -17.29 0.17 -10.04
N ILE A 442 -16.76 1.12 -10.81
CA ILE A 442 -17.19 2.52 -10.86
C ILE A 442 -17.77 2.81 -12.25
N GLU A 443 -18.74 3.71 -12.33
CA GLU A 443 -19.39 4.09 -13.58
C GLU A 443 -18.47 4.93 -14.47
N THR A 444 -17.76 5.87 -13.87
CA THR A 444 -17.02 6.93 -14.57
C THR A 444 -15.51 6.87 -14.32
N GLU A 445 -14.73 7.00 -15.40
CA GLU A 445 -13.25 6.94 -15.32
C GLU A 445 -12.65 8.15 -14.60
N GLN A 446 -13.34 9.29 -14.66
CA GLN A 446 -12.93 10.53 -13.99
C GLN A 446 -12.96 10.38 -12.47
N GLU A 447 -14.06 9.86 -11.93
CA GLU A 447 -14.21 9.58 -10.49
C GLU A 447 -13.15 8.59 -10.00
N ALA A 448 -12.94 7.49 -10.72
CA ALA A 448 -11.91 6.51 -10.39
C ALA A 448 -10.52 7.16 -10.33
N ARG A 449 -10.21 8.03 -11.30
CA ARG A 449 -8.94 8.76 -11.35
C ARG A 449 -8.78 9.72 -10.17
N GLU A 450 -9.80 10.49 -9.82
CA GLU A 450 -9.77 11.40 -8.68
C GLU A 450 -9.51 10.65 -7.36
N ILE A 451 -10.21 9.54 -7.14
CA ILE A 451 -10.03 8.70 -5.96
C ILE A 451 -8.61 8.13 -5.91
N THR A 452 -8.09 7.61 -7.03
CA THR A 452 -6.72 7.08 -7.07
C THR A 452 -5.65 8.15 -6.85
N ASN A 453 -5.78 9.33 -7.45
CA ASN A 453 -4.80 10.42 -7.25
C ASN A 453 -4.75 10.83 -5.77
N LYS A 454 -5.91 10.90 -5.12
CA LYS A 454 -5.98 11.22 -3.69
C LYS A 454 -5.35 10.12 -2.83
N ARG A 455 -5.63 8.85 -3.12
CA ARG A 455 -5.02 7.70 -2.41
C ARG A 455 -3.50 7.62 -2.64
N GLU A 456 -3.04 7.87 -3.86
CA GLU A 456 -1.62 7.90 -4.20
C GLU A 456 -0.88 9.03 -3.47
N GLN A 457 -1.48 10.23 -3.39
CA GLN A 457 -0.93 11.34 -2.62
C GLN A 457 -0.81 10.99 -1.14
N LEU A 458 -1.87 10.45 -0.53
CA LEU A 458 -1.86 10.04 0.88
C LEU A 458 -0.78 8.98 1.16
N GLN A 459 -0.65 7.99 0.27
CA GLN A 459 0.38 6.95 0.41
C GLN A 459 1.80 7.52 0.26
N ARG A 460 2.00 8.48 -0.65
CA ARG A 460 3.28 9.18 -0.82
C ARG A 460 3.65 10.00 0.41
N GLU A 461 2.68 10.71 0.99
CA GLU A 461 2.88 11.47 2.22
C GLU A 461 3.21 10.56 3.41
N GLN A 462 2.52 9.43 3.56
CA GLN A 462 2.84 8.43 4.58
C GLN A 462 4.23 7.82 4.37
N GLY A 463 4.59 7.50 3.12
CA GLY A 463 5.92 6.99 2.77
C GLY A 463 7.04 7.97 3.15
N LEU A 464 6.87 9.25 2.80
CA LEU A 464 7.81 10.31 3.18
C LEU A 464 7.90 10.49 4.70
N ARG A 465 6.79 10.36 5.44
CA ARG A 465 6.77 10.41 6.91
C ARG A 465 7.55 9.26 7.56
N THR A 466 7.47 8.06 6.99
CA THR A 466 8.23 6.89 7.49
C THR A 466 9.73 6.98 7.20
N GLN A 467 10.12 7.65 6.10
CA GLN A 467 11.51 7.93 5.79
C GLN A 467 11.94 9.27 6.41
N LYS A 468 12.18 9.28 7.73
CA LYS A 468 13.00 10.37 8.30
C LYS A 468 14.35 10.33 7.60
N ILE A 469 14.61 11.32 6.74
CA ILE A 469 15.93 11.56 6.17
C ILE A 469 16.86 11.80 7.36
N LEU A 470 17.66 10.80 7.69
CA LEU A 470 18.76 10.93 8.64
C LEU A 470 19.67 12.05 8.13
N THR A 471 19.61 13.21 8.79
CA THR A 471 20.45 14.34 8.43
C THR A 471 21.90 14.03 8.77
N LEU A 472 22.85 14.64 8.04
CA LEU A 472 24.28 14.51 8.32
C LEU A 472 24.63 14.85 9.78
N ASP A 473 23.87 15.75 10.38
CA ASP A 473 24.02 16.17 11.78
C ASP A 473 23.55 15.09 12.77
N GLU A 474 22.47 14.38 12.44
CA GLU A 474 21.97 13.25 13.23
C GLU A 474 22.87 12.01 13.10
N LEU A 475 23.42 11.77 11.90
CA LEU A 475 24.47 10.77 11.67
C LEU A 475 25.75 11.11 12.45
N GLY A 476 26.18 12.38 12.45
CA GLY A 476 27.33 12.84 13.23
C GLY A 476 27.13 12.63 14.74
N ARG A 477 25.94 12.94 15.27
CA ARG A 477 25.60 12.67 16.69
C ARG A 477 25.57 11.18 17.01
N ARG A 478 25.01 10.33 16.14
CA ARG A 478 24.95 8.87 16.36
C ARG A 478 26.32 8.19 16.27
N ILE A 479 27.22 8.69 15.42
CA ILE A 479 28.61 8.25 15.34
C ILE A 479 29.37 8.66 16.61
N ALA A 480 29.17 9.89 17.10
CA ALA A 480 29.77 10.36 18.35
C ALA A 480 29.27 9.59 19.59
N LEU A 481 28.04 9.08 19.56
CA LEU A 481 27.43 8.25 20.60
C LEU A 481 27.83 6.76 20.51
N GLY A 482 28.63 6.34 19.53
CA GLY A 482 29.19 5.00 19.44
C GLY A 482 28.21 3.88 19.03
N ASN A 483 27.01 4.23 18.55
CA ASN A 483 25.95 3.26 18.23
C ASN A 483 25.97 2.74 16.77
N PHE A 484 26.97 3.11 15.97
CA PHE A 484 27.16 2.63 14.60
C PHE A 484 28.60 2.16 14.41
N LYS A 485 28.79 0.98 13.81
CA LYS A 485 30.09 0.45 13.39
C LYS A 485 30.21 0.50 11.87
#